data_AF-A0A0C1QT30-F1
#
_entry.id   AF-A0A0C1QT30-F1
#
_cell.length_a   1.000
_cell.length_b   1.000
_cell.length_c   1.000
_cell.angle_alpha   90.00
_cell.angle_beta   90.00
_cell.angle_gamma   90.00
#
_symmetry.space_group_name_H-M   'P 1'
#
loop_
_entity.id
_entity.type
_entity.pdbx_description
1 polymer ?
#
loop_
_entity_poly.entity_id
_entity_poly.type
_entity_poly.pdbx_seq_one_letter_code
_entity_poly.pdbx_strand_id
1 'polypeptide(L)'
;MKILLVEDDRPTSLVVSDILIAHNYTVNQAMDGQTGLELAKAFEYDLVLLDIMLPDTDGISVCKRLRALGYQSPILLLTGKDSTTDRVVGLDAGADDYVVKPFEMNELLARVRALLRRGKTVPSSIIVWEDIHFDTVNNQVTFRDKPLKLTPKEYCLLELFLLNPKRVFSRKAVLEKLWDFADSPGEETVSTHIKCLRQKFRAAGASDPIETVHGLGYRLKTPSESKENDASVKQTTNQKNIKATTSKVWEKFKSKYVEHFAVLEQATSALAKGQLTPELLQQAKYEAHTLAGSLGVFGLMRGSELARELEDFFQPYKQLQADDVQQILMLVDLLRQELQKTPRSETEGVQISDSPLILIVDDDLMLAERIRIEAIAWKLRVEVATDLEVARKVIAQTPPQVILLALNFPSSTEDGLTLLKELAQRIPKIPVLVFSEEGSLANRLEVARLGGCIFLQKPQSSYNILKVVTKVLNTTQDAASGNRVMAVDKDEAALSHLKNLLQPLGVEVTTLNDPHQFWEVLMASRPDLLILDVEMPGLNSLELCQVVRCDPTWYRIPIIFWSARTQESEIDKAFAVGVDDYISKSVEEAELTTRVLRRLSRTRKQQV
;
A
#
# COMPACT_ATOMS: atom_id res chain seq x y z
N MET A 1 1.83 -4.84 21.83
CA MET A 1 2.26 -6.06 21.08
C MET A 1 2.90 -7.09 22.03
N LYS A 2 3.00 -8.38 21.64
CA LYS A 2 3.55 -9.48 22.47
C LYS A 2 4.91 -9.98 21.97
N ILE A 3 5.91 -10.02 22.85
CA ILE A 3 7.30 -10.40 22.55
C ILE A 3 7.67 -11.63 23.39
N LEU A 4 8.31 -12.61 22.77
CA LEU A 4 8.98 -13.71 23.46
C LEU A 4 10.45 -13.36 23.63
N LEU A 5 10.96 -13.33 24.85
CA LEU A 5 12.37 -13.17 25.19
C LEU A 5 12.93 -14.50 25.66
N VAL A 6 13.86 -15.07 24.90
CA VAL A 6 14.56 -16.31 25.23
C VAL A 6 16.01 -15.96 25.58
N GLU A 7 16.32 -15.95 26.88
CA GLU A 7 17.58 -15.46 27.44
C GLU A 7 17.83 -16.17 28.77
N ASP A 8 18.98 -16.84 28.90
CA ASP A 8 19.34 -17.61 30.10
C ASP A 8 20.03 -16.76 31.18
N ASP A 9 20.72 -15.69 30.79
CA ASP A 9 21.30 -14.74 31.73
C ASP A 9 20.19 -13.91 32.42
N ARG A 10 19.87 -14.30 33.66
CA ARG A 10 18.79 -13.67 34.46
C ARG A 10 18.92 -12.14 34.56
N PRO A 11 20.09 -11.55 34.86
CA PRO A 11 20.25 -10.10 34.87
C PRO A 11 19.90 -9.45 33.53
N THR A 12 20.42 -9.95 32.41
CA THR A 12 20.11 -9.43 31.07
C THR A 12 18.64 -9.59 30.74
N SER A 13 18.06 -10.77 30.99
CA SER A 13 16.65 -11.06 30.77
C SER A 13 15.73 -10.10 31.53
N LEU A 14 16.03 -9.84 32.81
CA LEU A 14 15.30 -8.89 33.64
C LEU A 14 15.40 -7.46 33.09
N VAL A 15 16.60 -6.97 32.78
CA VAL A 15 16.81 -5.60 32.28
C VAL A 15 16.10 -5.39 30.94
N VAL A 16 16.26 -6.32 29.99
CA VAL A 16 15.61 -6.23 28.67
C VAL A 16 14.09 -6.29 28.83
N SER A 17 13.60 -7.20 29.66
CA SER A 17 12.16 -7.32 29.95
C SER A 17 11.58 -6.06 30.58
N ASP A 18 12.22 -5.52 31.62
CA ASP A 18 11.74 -4.32 32.33
C ASP A 18 11.65 -3.13 31.39
N ILE A 19 12.62 -2.98 30.48
CA ILE A 19 12.64 -1.87 29.53
C ILE A 19 11.59 -2.06 28.43
N LEU A 20 11.41 -3.27 27.92
CA LEU A 20 10.33 -3.57 26.97
C LEU A 20 8.95 -3.36 27.61
N ILE A 21 8.77 -3.77 28.87
CA ILE A 21 7.54 -3.54 29.65
C ILE A 21 7.31 -2.04 29.88
N ALA A 22 8.37 -1.27 30.19
CA ALA A 22 8.30 0.19 30.31
C ALA A 22 7.89 0.86 28.99
N HIS A 23 8.18 0.22 27.85
CA HIS A 23 7.72 0.63 26.53
C HIS A 23 6.36 0.02 26.11
N ASN A 24 5.58 -0.48 27.07
CA ASN A 24 4.24 -1.05 26.89
C ASN A 24 4.19 -2.33 26.03
N TYR A 25 5.29 -3.06 25.90
CA TYR A 25 5.28 -4.42 25.33
C TYR A 25 4.86 -5.44 26.39
N THR A 26 4.16 -6.49 25.94
CA THR A 26 3.93 -7.68 26.78
C THR A 26 5.06 -8.66 26.52
N VAL A 27 5.83 -8.99 27.55
CA VAL A 27 7.02 -9.86 27.43
C VAL A 27 6.75 -11.19 28.11
N ASN A 28 7.03 -12.29 27.41
CA ASN A 28 7.13 -13.61 28.02
C ASN A 28 8.59 -14.04 28.00
N GLN A 29 9.08 -14.55 29.13
CA GLN A 29 10.47 -14.97 29.28
C GLN A 29 10.58 -16.49 29.20
N ALA A 30 11.62 -16.97 28.53
CA ALA A 30 12.10 -18.34 28.58
C ALA A 30 13.59 -18.32 28.90
N MET A 31 14.01 -19.21 29.80
CA MET A 31 15.40 -19.28 30.27
C MET A 31 16.25 -20.30 29.49
N ASP A 32 15.64 -21.00 28.53
CA ASP A 32 16.25 -22.05 27.74
C ASP A 32 15.52 -22.18 26.39
N GLY A 33 16.22 -22.75 25.40
CA GLY A 33 15.76 -22.78 24.02
C GLY A 33 14.61 -23.75 23.79
N GLN A 34 14.53 -24.84 24.54
CA GLN A 34 13.43 -25.79 24.47
C GLN A 34 12.13 -25.15 24.96
N THR A 35 12.14 -24.47 26.09
CA THR A 35 11.00 -23.69 26.61
C THR A 35 10.61 -22.59 25.63
N GLY A 36 11.59 -21.86 25.08
CA GLY A 36 11.33 -20.84 24.05
C GLY A 36 10.64 -21.40 22.80
N LEU A 37 11.10 -22.56 22.32
CA LEU A 37 10.50 -23.27 21.17
C LEU A 37 9.08 -23.75 21.46
N GLU A 38 8.82 -24.26 22.67
CA GLU A 38 7.49 -24.71 23.09
C GLU A 38 6.50 -23.55 23.21
N LEU A 39 6.92 -22.44 23.82
CA LEU A 39 6.12 -21.23 23.92
C LEU A 39 5.79 -20.66 22.53
N ALA A 40 6.77 -20.57 21.64
CA ALA A 40 6.55 -20.08 20.27
C ALA A 40 5.62 -20.97 19.43
N LYS A 41 5.48 -22.26 19.77
CA LYS A 41 4.50 -23.17 19.16
C LYS A 41 3.11 -23.00 19.76
N ALA A 42 3.04 -22.80 21.07
CA ALA A 42 1.79 -22.71 21.82
C ALA A 42 1.09 -21.37 21.64
N PHE A 43 1.85 -20.28 21.44
CA PHE A 43 1.34 -18.92 21.40
C PHE A 43 1.83 -18.13 20.20
N GLU A 44 0.99 -17.21 19.72
CA GLU A 44 1.39 -16.22 18.71
C GLU A 44 2.16 -15.07 19.36
N TYR A 45 3.39 -14.84 18.91
CA TYR A 45 4.19 -13.67 19.26
C TYR A 45 4.35 -12.74 18.05
N ASP A 46 4.41 -11.44 18.29
CA ASP A 46 4.70 -10.44 17.26
C ASP A 46 6.21 -10.35 16.96
N LEU A 47 7.07 -10.75 17.90
CA LEU A 47 8.54 -10.81 17.75
C LEU A 47 9.12 -11.84 18.74
N VAL A 48 10.18 -12.54 18.34
CA VAL A 48 11.01 -13.36 19.22
C VAL A 48 12.40 -12.73 19.34
N LEU A 49 12.80 -12.38 20.56
CA LEU A 49 14.18 -12.06 20.93
C LEU A 49 14.82 -13.36 21.42
N LEU A 50 15.91 -13.78 20.79
CA LEU A 50 16.48 -15.11 21.01
C LEU A 50 17.99 -15.03 21.20
N ASP A 51 18.48 -15.33 22.40
CA ASP A 51 19.90 -15.52 22.60
C ASP A 51 20.40 -16.73 21.79
N ILE A 52 21.57 -16.59 21.20
CA ILE A 52 22.32 -17.66 20.56
C ILE A 52 22.86 -18.64 21.60
N MET A 53 23.34 -18.14 22.74
CA MET A 53 24.01 -18.98 23.74
C MET A 53 23.02 -19.39 24.83
N LEU A 54 22.28 -20.48 24.61
CA LEU A 54 21.34 -21.03 25.60
C LEU A 54 21.91 -22.31 26.24
N PRO A 55 21.51 -22.66 27.47
CA PRO A 55 22.13 -23.75 28.24
C PRO A 55 21.87 -25.14 27.68
N ASP A 56 20.75 -25.32 26.97
CA ASP A 56 20.25 -26.62 26.49
C ASP A 56 20.43 -26.80 24.97
N THR A 57 20.46 -25.71 24.21
CA THR A 57 20.59 -25.74 22.76
C THR A 57 21.17 -24.43 22.23
N ASP A 58 21.59 -24.42 20.97
CA ASP A 58 22.03 -23.20 20.30
C ASP A 58 20.81 -22.44 19.75
N GLY A 59 20.71 -21.14 20.02
CA GLY A 59 19.61 -20.28 19.54
C GLY A 59 19.50 -20.25 18.02
N ILE A 60 20.60 -20.42 17.28
CA ILE A 60 20.55 -20.57 15.81
C ILE A 60 19.79 -21.86 15.44
N SER A 61 20.00 -22.94 16.19
CA SER A 61 19.27 -24.21 16.00
C SER A 61 17.78 -24.07 16.33
N VAL A 62 17.43 -23.32 17.37
CA VAL A 62 16.04 -22.96 17.68
C VAL A 62 15.41 -22.17 16.54
N CYS A 63 16.11 -21.16 16.01
CA CYS A 63 15.66 -20.37 14.87
C CYS A 63 15.39 -21.26 13.63
N LYS A 64 16.32 -22.16 13.28
CA LYS A 64 16.13 -23.10 12.16
C LYS A 64 14.89 -23.96 12.35
N ARG A 65 14.68 -24.48 13.57
CA ARG A 65 13.51 -25.30 13.90
C ARG A 65 12.20 -24.52 13.77
N LEU A 66 12.15 -23.30 14.30
CA LEU A 66 10.98 -22.42 14.15
C LEU A 66 10.66 -22.16 12.67
N ARG A 67 11.67 -21.85 11.86
CA ARG A 67 11.49 -21.62 10.43
C ARG A 67 11.07 -22.88 9.66
N ALA A 68 11.62 -24.05 10.01
CA ALA A 68 11.21 -25.33 9.43
C ALA A 68 9.74 -25.67 9.73
N LEU A 69 9.21 -25.20 10.86
CA LEU A 69 7.80 -25.33 11.24
C LEU A 69 6.88 -24.27 10.58
N GLY A 70 7.42 -23.44 9.70
CA GLY A 70 6.66 -22.39 9.02
C GLY A 70 6.36 -21.16 9.87
N TYR A 71 7.02 -20.99 11.02
CA TYR A 71 6.87 -19.81 11.87
C TYR A 71 7.22 -18.55 11.06
N GLN A 72 6.31 -17.56 11.02
CA GLN A 72 6.46 -16.36 10.18
C GLN A 72 6.87 -15.11 10.95
N SER A 73 6.64 -15.06 12.27
CA SER A 73 6.95 -13.87 13.06
C SER A 73 8.45 -13.56 13.01
N PRO A 74 8.83 -12.27 13.07
CA PRO A 74 10.23 -11.87 13.11
C PRO A 74 10.99 -12.52 14.29
N ILE A 75 12.24 -12.91 14.04
CA ILE A 75 13.17 -13.43 15.06
C ILE A 75 14.41 -12.52 15.05
N LEU A 76 14.70 -11.87 16.18
CA LEU A 76 15.92 -11.07 16.39
C LEU A 76 16.89 -11.88 17.26
N LEU A 77 18.06 -12.21 16.74
CA LEU A 77 19.07 -12.92 17.53
C LEU A 77 19.84 -11.94 18.42
N LEU A 78 20.07 -12.33 19.68
CA LEU A 78 21.00 -11.65 20.59
C LEU A 78 22.28 -12.48 20.62
N THR A 79 23.44 -11.88 20.35
CA THR A 79 24.69 -12.63 20.22
C THR A 79 25.82 -12.03 21.06
N GLY A 80 26.45 -12.81 21.92
CA GLY A 80 27.73 -12.43 22.54
C GLY A 80 28.95 -12.58 21.61
N LYS A 81 28.77 -13.19 20.43
CA LYS A 81 29.82 -13.37 19.44
C LYS A 81 29.74 -12.26 18.40
N ASP A 82 30.82 -11.51 18.28
CA ASP A 82 31.00 -10.41 17.32
C ASP A 82 31.56 -10.89 15.97
N SER A 83 31.90 -12.19 15.86
CA SER A 83 32.47 -12.74 14.64
C SER A 83 31.47 -12.69 13.48
N THR A 84 31.94 -12.22 12.34
CA THR A 84 31.16 -12.11 11.10
C THR A 84 30.64 -13.46 10.63
N THR A 85 31.38 -14.53 10.90
CA THR A 85 30.98 -15.91 10.56
C THR A 85 29.72 -16.32 11.33
N ASP A 86 29.64 -16.02 12.63
CA ASP A 86 28.47 -16.34 13.45
C ASP A 86 27.23 -15.52 13.05
N ARG A 87 27.44 -14.25 12.68
CA ARG A 87 26.37 -13.35 12.19
C ARG A 87 25.76 -13.86 10.89
N VAL A 88 26.59 -14.28 9.93
CA VAL A 88 26.14 -14.87 8.67
C VAL A 88 25.37 -16.17 8.92
N VAL A 89 25.89 -17.06 9.77
CA VAL A 89 25.23 -18.34 10.10
C VAL A 89 23.86 -18.12 10.76
N GLY A 90 23.73 -17.12 11.63
CA GLY A 90 22.45 -16.74 12.24
C GLY A 90 21.43 -16.18 11.23
N LEU A 91 21.88 -15.35 10.28
CA LEU A 91 21.03 -14.87 9.20
C LEU A 91 20.63 -15.99 8.22
N ASP A 92 21.55 -16.89 7.85
CA ASP A 92 21.25 -18.03 6.97
C ASP A 92 20.29 -19.04 7.62
N ALA A 93 20.31 -19.12 8.96
CA ALA A 93 19.35 -19.88 9.74
C ALA A 93 17.92 -19.31 9.71
N GLY A 94 17.72 -18.09 9.22
CA GLY A 94 16.43 -17.45 9.04
C GLY A 94 16.05 -16.42 10.10
N ALA A 95 17.00 -15.89 10.89
CA ALA A 95 16.78 -14.81 11.84
C ALA A 95 16.70 -13.43 11.16
N ASP A 96 15.65 -12.64 11.38
CA ASP A 96 15.35 -11.42 10.63
C ASP A 96 16.40 -10.31 10.73
N ASP A 97 17.07 -10.26 11.87
CA ASP A 97 18.14 -9.34 12.21
C ASP A 97 18.89 -9.93 13.43
N TYR A 98 19.95 -9.29 13.88
CA TYR A 98 20.61 -9.63 15.14
C TYR A 98 21.20 -8.38 15.81
N VAL A 99 21.52 -8.51 17.10
CA VAL A 99 22.14 -7.49 17.93
C VAL A 99 23.28 -8.12 18.73
N VAL A 100 24.45 -7.48 18.72
CA VAL A 100 25.65 -7.95 19.43
C VAL A 100 25.64 -7.46 20.88
N LYS A 101 25.87 -8.36 21.85
CA LYS A 101 26.03 -8.06 23.27
C LYS A 101 27.49 -7.61 23.55
N PRO A 102 27.71 -6.62 24.42
CA PRO A 102 26.70 -5.77 25.04
C PRO A 102 26.09 -4.80 24.02
N PHE A 103 24.78 -4.65 24.04
CA PHE A 103 24.06 -3.75 23.14
C PHE A 103 23.54 -2.52 23.85
N GLU A 104 23.52 -1.41 23.13
CA GLU A 104 22.84 -0.21 23.57
C GLU A 104 21.32 -0.42 23.50
N MET A 105 20.63 -0.06 24.58
CA MET A 105 19.21 -0.37 24.71
C MET A 105 18.35 0.36 23.67
N ASN A 106 18.74 1.59 23.30
CA ASN A 106 18.06 2.35 22.25
C ASN A 106 18.16 1.67 20.89
N GLU A 107 19.31 1.08 20.57
CA GLU A 107 19.52 0.31 19.34
C GLU A 107 18.62 -0.93 19.32
N LEU A 108 18.56 -1.69 20.41
CA LEU A 108 17.67 -2.85 20.53
C LEU A 108 16.21 -2.43 20.29
N LEU A 109 15.76 -1.35 20.95
CA LEU A 109 14.40 -0.84 20.81
C LEU A 109 14.11 -0.35 19.38
N ALA A 110 15.06 0.28 18.70
CA ALA A 110 14.91 0.71 17.32
C ALA A 110 14.71 -0.46 16.37
N ARG A 111 15.52 -1.52 16.53
CA ARG A 111 15.40 -2.76 15.73
C ARG A 111 14.10 -3.50 16.03
N VAL A 112 13.71 -3.59 17.30
CA VAL A 112 12.40 -4.14 17.71
C VAL A 112 11.27 -3.38 17.00
N ARG A 113 11.26 -2.04 17.02
CA ARG A 113 10.25 -1.23 16.32
C ARG A 113 10.26 -1.46 14.80
N ALA A 114 11.44 -1.50 14.19
CA ALA A 114 11.59 -1.74 12.75
C ALA A 114 11.03 -3.11 12.32
N LEU A 115 11.31 -4.16 13.11
CA LEU A 115 10.79 -5.51 12.87
C LEU A 115 9.28 -5.60 13.09
N LEU A 116 8.73 -4.95 14.13
CA LEU A 116 7.30 -4.99 14.44
C LEU A 116 6.43 -4.19 13.45
N ARG A 117 7.00 -3.16 12.80
CA ARG A 117 6.37 -2.46 11.67
C ARG A 117 6.24 -3.34 10.43
N ARG A 118 7.13 -4.32 10.27
CA ARG A 118 7.23 -5.13 9.05
C ARG A 118 6.00 -6.03 8.92
N GLY A 119 5.20 -5.81 7.88
CA GLY A 119 3.99 -6.58 7.58
C GLY A 119 2.68 -5.96 8.11
N LYS A 120 2.72 -4.83 8.81
CA LYS A 120 1.54 -4.06 9.20
C LYS A 120 1.51 -2.74 8.40
N THR A 121 0.38 -2.39 7.78
CA THR A 121 0.19 -1.13 7.01
C THR A 121 0.11 0.09 7.94
N VAL A 122 1.16 0.38 8.69
CA VAL A 122 1.24 1.57 9.54
C VAL A 122 2.59 2.25 9.30
N PRO A 123 2.65 3.25 8.40
CA PRO A 123 3.90 3.85 7.95
C PRO A 123 4.44 4.97 8.86
N SER A 124 3.86 5.21 10.04
CA SER A 124 4.29 6.33 10.92
C SER A 124 4.48 5.91 12.37
N SER A 125 5.41 6.58 13.05
CA SER A 125 5.59 6.55 14.51
C SER A 125 4.39 7.13 15.28
N ILE A 126 3.53 7.90 14.62
CA ILE A 126 2.33 8.50 15.20
C ILE A 126 1.09 7.99 14.44
N ILE A 127 0.20 7.29 15.14
CA ILE A 127 -1.08 6.81 14.62
C ILE A 127 -2.16 7.84 14.99
N VAL A 128 -2.88 8.38 14.01
CA VAL A 128 -3.96 9.34 14.26
C VAL A 128 -5.32 8.71 13.96
N TRP A 129 -6.29 8.84 14.87
CA TRP A 129 -7.65 8.33 14.74
C TRP A 129 -8.67 9.30 15.35
N GLU A 130 -9.56 9.86 14.53
CA GLU A 130 -10.38 11.02 14.91
C GLU A 130 -9.48 12.12 15.52
N ASP A 131 -9.79 12.59 16.72
CA ASP A 131 -9.01 13.59 17.47
C ASP A 131 -7.87 12.97 18.31
N ILE A 132 -7.66 11.65 18.23
CA ILE A 132 -6.66 10.89 19.00
C ILE A 132 -5.35 10.82 18.23
N HIS A 133 -4.24 11.29 18.81
CA HIS A 133 -2.89 11.03 18.30
C HIS A 133 -2.18 10.06 19.23
N PHE A 134 -1.60 9.00 18.68
CA PHE A 134 -0.98 7.91 19.40
C PHE A 134 0.47 7.77 18.95
N ASP A 135 1.40 8.23 19.77
CA ASP A 135 2.83 8.19 19.52
C ASP A 135 3.44 6.89 20.05
N THR A 136 3.79 6.00 19.13
CA THR A 136 4.42 4.69 19.39
C THR A 136 5.90 4.79 19.80
N VAL A 137 6.55 5.93 19.56
CA VAL A 137 7.96 6.16 19.92
C VAL A 137 8.06 6.71 21.33
N ASN A 138 7.24 7.71 21.66
CA ASN A 138 7.26 8.36 22.97
C ASN A 138 6.27 7.74 23.97
N ASN A 139 5.47 6.76 23.57
CA ASN A 139 4.38 6.17 24.37
C ASN A 139 3.38 7.20 24.88
N GLN A 140 3.03 8.17 24.03
CA GLN A 140 2.13 9.26 24.39
C GLN A 140 0.84 9.17 23.60
N VAL A 141 -0.27 9.50 24.27
CA VAL A 141 -1.57 9.65 23.62
C VAL A 141 -2.05 11.06 23.88
N THR A 142 -2.43 11.78 22.83
CA THR A 142 -3.09 13.08 22.94
C THR A 142 -4.47 13.02 22.33
N PHE A 143 -5.39 13.82 22.86
CA PHE A 143 -6.72 14.03 22.30
C PHE A 143 -6.91 15.54 22.11
N ARG A 144 -7.11 16.00 20.87
CA ARG A 144 -7.13 17.44 20.50
C ARG A 144 -5.93 18.20 21.07
N ASP A 145 -4.72 17.67 20.82
CA ASP A 145 -3.44 18.20 21.30
C ASP A 145 -3.27 18.30 22.83
N LYS A 146 -4.19 17.73 23.61
CA LYS A 146 -4.07 17.62 25.07
C LYS A 146 -3.65 16.21 25.46
N PRO A 147 -2.64 16.04 26.34
CA PRO A 147 -2.18 14.73 26.75
C PRO A 147 -3.28 13.96 27.49
N LEU A 148 -3.60 12.77 26.98
CA LEU A 148 -4.54 11.83 27.56
C LEU A 148 -3.77 10.77 28.37
N LYS A 149 -3.90 10.83 29.69
CA LYS A 149 -3.21 9.90 30.59
C LYS A 149 -3.90 8.53 30.63
N LEU A 150 -3.39 7.60 29.83
CA LEU A 150 -3.79 6.18 29.86
C LEU A 150 -2.91 5.39 30.83
N THR A 151 -3.47 4.34 31.42
CA THR A 151 -2.69 3.30 32.10
C THR A 151 -2.01 2.40 31.05
N PRO A 152 -0.96 1.64 31.40
CA PRO A 152 -0.27 0.77 30.43
C PRO A 152 -1.22 -0.18 29.69
N LYS A 153 -2.16 -0.84 30.39
CA LYS A 153 -3.11 -1.76 29.74
C LYS A 153 -4.12 -1.04 28.84
N GLU A 154 -4.55 0.16 29.22
CA GLU A 154 -5.40 1.00 28.37
C GLU A 154 -4.67 1.45 27.11
N TYR A 155 -3.38 1.80 27.23
CA TYR A 155 -2.52 2.12 26.10
C TYR A 155 -2.36 0.91 25.16
N CYS A 156 -2.02 -0.27 25.67
CA CYS A 156 -1.91 -1.49 24.87
C CYS A 156 -3.24 -1.88 24.19
N LEU A 157 -4.37 -1.66 24.86
CA LEU A 157 -5.70 -1.89 24.27
C LEU A 157 -5.94 -0.95 23.09
N LEU A 158 -5.69 0.35 23.29
CA LEU A 158 -5.83 1.34 22.23
C LEU A 158 -4.89 1.03 21.06
N GLU A 159 -3.63 0.68 21.33
CA GLU A 159 -2.64 0.24 20.34
C GLU A 159 -3.18 -0.94 19.52
N LEU A 160 -3.71 -1.98 20.18
CA LEU A 160 -4.22 -3.18 19.52
C LEU A 160 -5.32 -2.83 18.51
N PHE A 161 -6.27 -1.97 18.88
CA PHE A 161 -7.36 -1.57 17.98
C PHE A 161 -6.89 -0.62 16.88
N LEU A 162 -6.01 0.33 17.19
CA LEU A 162 -5.46 1.28 16.22
C LEU A 162 -4.62 0.60 15.13
N LEU A 163 -3.86 -0.43 15.49
CA LEU A 163 -3.10 -1.23 14.53
C LEU A 163 -3.98 -2.21 13.73
N ASN A 164 -5.22 -2.45 14.16
CA ASN A 164 -6.13 -3.42 13.56
C ASN A 164 -7.56 -2.82 13.41
N PRO A 165 -7.73 -1.68 12.71
CA PRO A 165 -8.94 -0.85 12.78
C PRO A 165 -10.21 -1.54 12.26
N LYS A 166 -10.07 -2.58 11.42
CA LYS A 166 -11.20 -3.34 10.84
C LYS A 166 -11.50 -4.66 11.57
N ARG A 167 -10.62 -5.13 12.47
CA ARG A 167 -10.72 -6.47 13.09
C ARG A 167 -11.55 -6.42 14.37
N VAL A 168 -12.46 -7.38 14.52
CA VAL A 168 -13.15 -7.64 15.79
C VAL A 168 -12.29 -8.56 16.65
N PHE A 169 -12.05 -8.19 17.90
CA PHE A 169 -11.37 -9.03 18.88
C PHE A 169 -12.34 -9.50 19.97
N SER A 170 -12.40 -10.82 20.17
CA SER A 170 -13.10 -11.40 21.32
C SER A 170 -12.38 -11.08 22.63
N ARG A 171 -13.09 -11.14 23.77
CA ARG A 171 -12.48 -10.93 25.10
C ARG A 171 -11.27 -11.85 25.31
N LYS A 172 -11.43 -13.13 25.01
CA LYS A 172 -10.35 -14.12 25.02
C LYS A 172 -9.15 -13.74 24.14
N ALA A 173 -9.39 -13.32 22.89
CA ALA A 173 -8.30 -12.94 21.98
C ALA A 173 -7.55 -11.68 22.44
N VAL A 174 -8.25 -10.70 23.03
CA VAL A 174 -7.62 -9.53 23.64
C VAL A 174 -6.78 -9.93 24.86
N LEU A 175 -7.31 -10.83 25.68
CA LEU A 175 -6.63 -11.36 26.87
C LEU A 175 -5.32 -12.06 26.48
N GLU A 176 -5.38 -12.99 25.53
CA GLU A 176 -4.23 -13.78 25.05
C GLU A 176 -3.12 -12.91 24.44
N LYS A 177 -3.48 -11.79 23.79
CA LYS A 177 -2.54 -10.87 23.15
C LYS A 177 -1.91 -9.86 24.10
N LEU A 178 -2.62 -9.42 25.14
CA LEU A 178 -2.18 -8.28 25.97
C LEU A 178 -1.82 -8.66 27.41
N TRP A 179 -2.08 -9.88 27.85
CA TRP A 179 -1.69 -10.37 29.17
C TRP A 179 -0.67 -11.50 29.08
N ASP A 180 0.14 -11.58 30.13
CA ASP A 180 1.01 -12.72 30.36
C ASP A 180 0.17 -13.95 30.71
N PHE A 181 0.62 -15.13 30.30
CA PHE A 181 -0.05 -16.39 30.58
C PHE A 181 0.06 -16.80 32.05
N ALA A 182 1.16 -16.47 32.72
CA ALA A 182 1.39 -16.86 34.12
C ALA A 182 0.43 -16.14 35.08
N ASP A 183 0.13 -14.86 34.79
CA ASP A 183 -0.70 -13.98 35.60
C ASP A 183 -1.93 -13.46 34.84
N SER A 184 -2.50 -14.29 33.95
CA SER A 184 -3.65 -13.88 33.12
C SER A 184 -4.91 -13.77 33.98
N PRO A 185 -5.56 -12.58 34.05
CA PRO A 185 -6.83 -12.44 34.74
C PRO A 185 -7.97 -13.09 33.93
N GLY A 186 -9.19 -13.12 34.49
CA GLY A 186 -10.38 -13.57 33.76
C GLY A 186 -10.78 -12.62 32.62
N GLU A 187 -11.54 -13.12 31.64
CA GLU A 187 -12.03 -12.34 30.49
C GLU A 187 -12.80 -11.06 30.87
N GLU A 188 -13.41 -11.02 32.06
CA GLU A 188 -14.12 -9.84 32.59
C GLU A 188 -13.21 -8.64 32.87
N THR A 189 -11.90 -8.88 33.06
CA THR A 189 -10.91 -7.82 33.23
C THR A 189 -10.75 -7.00 31.95
N VAL A 190 -10.88 -7.64 30.77
CA VAL A 190 -10.88 -6.93 29.48
C VAL A 190 -12.03 -5.93 29.43
N SER A 191 -13.25 -6.35 29.81
CA SER A 191 -14.43 -5.48 29.86
C SER A 191 -14.23 -4.29 30.80
N THR A 192 -13.57 -4.51 31.93
CA THR A 192 -13.26 -3.46 32.91
C THR A 192 -12.29 -2.42 32.35
N HIS A 193 -11.19 -2.85 31.72
CA HIS A 193 -10.24 -1.91 31.10
C HIS A 193 -10.83 -1.17 29.90
N ILE A 194 -11.66 -1.82 29.08
CA ILE A 194 -12.41 -1.14 28.02
C ILE A 194 -13.32 -0.06 28.62
N LYS A 195 -14.03 -0.35 29.71
CA LYS A 195 -14.87 0.63 30.41
C LYS A 195 -14.06 1.82 30.94
N CYS A 196 -12.90 1.58 31.54
CA CYS A 196 -12.02 2.65 32.03
C CYS A 196 -11.45 3.51 30.89
N LEU A 197 -11.01 2.88 29.79
CA LEU A 197 -10.54 3.57 28.59
C LEU A 197 -11.63 4.51 28.03
N ARG A 198 -12.85 4.01 27.90
CA ARG A 198 -14.03 4.79 27.49
C ARG A 198 -14.32 5.96 28.41
N GLN A 199 -14.21 5.75 29.72
CA GLN A 199 -14.42 6.81 30.70
C GLN A 199 -13.38 7.93 30.59
N LYS A 200 -12.11 7.59 30.33
CA LYS A 200 -11.04 8.58 30.11
C LYS A 200 -11.25 9.39 28.84
N PHE A 201 -11.66 8.75 27.76
CA PHE A 201 -12.04 9.44 26.53
C PHE A 201 -13.24 10.37 26.75
N ARG A 202 -14.29 9.92 27.44
CA ARG A 202 -15.44 10.77 27.78
C ARG A 202 -15.06 11.95 28.67
N ALA A 203 -14.18 11.75 29.65
CA ALA A 203 -13.68 12.82 30.52
C ALA A 203 -12.86 13.87 29.74
N ALA A 204 -12.19 13.46 28.66
CA ALA A 204 -11.49 14.35 27.74
C ALA A 204 -12.40 15.02 26.69
N GLY A 205 -13.70 14.72 26.69
CA GLY A 205 -14.67 15.25 25.72
C GLY A 205 -14.73 14.49 24.39
N ALA A 206 -14.19 13.28 24.33
CA ALA A 206 -14.16 12.43 23.14
C ALA A 206 -15.40 11.52 23.01
N SER A 207 -15.77 11.21 21.77
CA SER A 207 -16.60 10.06 21.42
C SER A 207 -15.92 8.77 21.88
N ASP A 208 -16.73 7.75 22.19
CA ASP A 208 -16.24 6.42 22.49
C ASP A 208 -15.55 5.81 21.25
N PRO A 209 -14.22 5.60 21.25
CA PRO A 209 -13.52 5.16 20.05
C PRO A 209 -13.63 3.65 19.83
N ILE A 210 -14.16 2.89 20.80
CA ILE A 210 -14.25 1.43 20.72
C ILE A 210 -15.73 1.06 20.76
N GLU A 211 -16.21 0.37 19.72
CA GLU A 211 -17.56 -0.18 19.69
C GLU A 211 -17.59 -1.60 20.27
N THR A 212 -18.70 -1.93 20.94
CA THR A 212 -18.99 -3.31 21.38
C THR A 212 -19.85 -3.98 20.31
N VAL A 213 -19.34 -5.05 19.72
CA VAL A 213 -20.09 -5.89 18.77
C VAL A 213 -20.72 -7.03 19.56
N HIS A 214 -22.03 -6.96 19.77
CA HIS A 214 -22.77 -7.92 20.61
C HIS A 214 -22.50 -9.37 20.20
N GLY A 215 -22.11 -10.20 21.18
CA GLY A 215 -21.79 -11.62 20.99
C GLY A 215 -20.42 -11.92 20.37
N LEU A 216 -19.70 -10.93 19.86
CA LEU A 216 -18.43 -11.13 19.14
C LEU A 216 -17.22 -10.48 19.81
N GLY A 217 -17.38 -9.32 20.45
CA GLY A 217 -16.31 -8.65 21.19
C GLY A 217 -16.23 -7.15 20.95
N TYR A 218 -15.02 -6.64 20.70
CA TYR A 218 -14.72 -5.22 20.57
C TYR A 218 -14.03 -4.91 19.24
N ARG A 219 -14.30 -3.72 18.69
CA ARG A 219 -13.63 -3.19 17.49
C ARG A 219 -13.49 -1.68 17.60
N LEU A 220 -12.57 -1.10 16.84
CA LEU A 220 -12.47 0.35 16.69
C LEU A 220 -13.71 0.90 15.97
N LYS A 221 -14.34 1.93 16.54
CA LYS A 221 -15.55 2.53 16.00
C LYS A 221 -15.21 3.29 14.72
N THR A 222 -15.96 3.04 13.64
CA THR A 222 -15.79 3.78 12.38
C THR A 222 -16.14 5.25 12.60
N PRO A 223 -15.34 6.21 12.11
CA PRO A 223 -15.58 7.63 12.35
C PRO A 223 -16.99 8.02 11.88
N SER A 224 -17.79 8.58 12.79
CA SER A 224 -19.13 9.06 12.47
C SER A 224 -19.04 10.47 11.90
N GLU A 225 -19.52 10.68 10.67
CA GLU A 225 -19.78 12.01 10.09
C GLU A 225 -20.60 12.84 11.08
N SER A 226 -20.00 13.92 11.60
CA SER A 226 -20.60 14.77 12.62
C SER A 226 -21.79 15.54 12.05
N LYS A 227 -22.97 15.30 12.63
CA LYS A 227 -24.21 16.02 12.39
C LYS A 227 -24.05 17.52 12.70
N GLU A 228 -24.07 18.35 11.68
CA GLU A 228 -24.42 19.76 11.82
C GLU A 228 -25.93 19.96 11.66
N ASN A 229 -26.42 20.92 12.43
CA ASN A 229 -27.81 21.09 12.79
C ASN A 229 -28.72 21.52 11.64
N ASP A 230 -29.94 21.04 11.80
CA ASP A 230 -31.17 21.27 11.07
C ASP A 230 -31.49 22.77 10.87
N ALA A 231 -31.53 23.20 9.60
CA ALA A 231 -32.31 24.34 9.14
C ALA A 231 -32.83 24.04 7.72
N SER A 232 -33.79 23.10 7.66
CA SER A 232 -34.88 23.01 6.68
C SER A 232 -34.82 23.88 5.41
N VAL A 233 -34.56 23.24 4.25
CA VAL A 233 -35.26 23.56 3.00
C VAL A 233 -35.72 22.25 2.36
N LYS A 234 -37.04 22.08 2.31
CA LYS A 234 -37.72 20.98 1.62
C LYS A 234 -37.44 21.07 0.12
N GLN A 235 -37.04 19.96 -0.50
CA GLN A 235 -37.48 19.61 -1.85
C GLN A 235 -37.40 18.10 -2.08
N THR A 236 -38.55 17.45 -1.92
CA THR A 236 -38.83 16.13 -2.45
C THR A 236 -39.21 16.27 -3.93
N THR A 237 -38.91 15.23 -4.72
CA THR A 237 -39.53 14.86 -6.02
C THR A 237 -38.70 15.13 -7.29
N ASN A 238 -37.89 14.16 -7.74
CA ASN A 238 -37.74 13.86 -9.19
C ASN A 238 -37.06 12.50 -9.49
N GLN A 239 -37.67 11.38 -9.11
CA GLN A 239 -37.22 10.03 -9.52
C GLN A 239 -38.17 9.33 -10.51
N LYS A 240 -39.26 9.99 -10.94
CA LYS A 240 -40.23 9.39 -11.89
C LYS A 240 -40.07 9.83 -13.36
N ASN A 241 -39.29 10.86 -13.66
CA ASN A 241 -39.17 11.40 -15.04
C ASN A 241 -38.03 10.83 -15.89
N ILE A 242 -37.12 10.02 -15.34
CA ILE A 242 -35.98 9.46 -16.11
C ILE A 242 -36.36 8.13 -16.81
N LYS A 243 -37.35 7.39 -16.28
CA LYS A 243 -37.75 6.07 -16.81
C LYS A 243 -38.49 6.10 -18.16
N ALA A 244 -39.12 7.22 -18.53
CA ALA A 244 -39.92 7.31 -19.76
C ALA A 244 -39.12 7.78 -20.99
N THR A 245 -37.97 8.43 -20.77
CA THR A 245 -37.16 9.04 -21.83
C THR A 245 -36.19 8.04 -22.46
N THR A 246 -35.71 7.05 -21.70
CA THR A 246 -34.72 6.03 -22.16
C THR A 246 -35.30 5.03 -23.17
N SER A 247 -36.56 4.61 -23.02
CA SER A 247 -37.19 3.65 -23.95
C SER A 247 -37.45 4.22 -25.35
N LYS A 248 -37.69 5.53 -25.48
CA LYS A 248 -37.90 6.19 -26.78
C LYS A 248 -36.58 6.48 -27.52
N VAL A 249 -35.49 6.67 -26.77
CA VAL A 249 -34.14 6.86 -27.35
C VAL A 249 -33.58 5.53 -27.85
N TRP A 250 -33.82 4.43 -27.13
CA TRP A 250 -33.40 3.08 -27.53
C TRP A 250 -33.97 2.64 -28.90
N GLU A 251 -35.25 2.87 -29.16
CA GLU A 251 -35.89 2.55 -30.46
C GLU A 251 -35.29 3.35 -31.64
N LYS A 252 -34.92 4.63 -31.43
CA LYS A 252 -34.22 5.44 -32.44
C LYS A 252 -32.74 5.06 -32.61
N PHE A 253 -32.13 4.45 -31.60
CA PHE A 253 -30.74 3.98 -31.63
C PHE A 253 -30.61 2.62 -32.34
N LYS A 254 -31.63 1.77 -32.25
CA LYS A 254 -31.70 0.44 -32.87
C LYS A 254 -31.60 0.46 -34.40
N SER A 255 -32.06 1.53 -35.06
CA SER A 255 -31.95 1.66 -36.53
C SER A 255 -30.52 1.94 -37.00
N LYS A 256 -29.78 2.81 -36.28
CA LYS A 256 -28.36 3.08 -36.56
C LYS A 256 -27.44 1.91 -36.22
N TYR A 257 -27.82 1.11 -35.23
CA TYR A 257 -27.10 -0.10 -34.83
C TYR A 257 -26.89 -1.11 -35.97
N VAL A 258 -27.87 -1.25 -36.87
CA VAL A 258 -27.78 -2.18 -38.02
C VAL A 258 -26.68 -1.75 -39.01
N GLU A 259 -26.47 -0.44 -39.18
CA GLU A 259 -25.46 0.12 -40.07
C GLU A 259 -24.04 -0.07 -39.51
N HIS A 260 -23.84 0.23 -38.22
CA HIS A 260 -22.55 0.06 -37.53
C HIS A 260 -22.13 -1.42 -37.47
N PHE A 261 -23.08 -2.33 -37.27
CA PHE A 261 -22.80 -3.77 -37.24
C PHE A 261 -22.46 -4.33 -38.64
N ALA A 262 -23.06 -3.79 -39.71
CA ALA A 262 -22.78 -4.23 -41.08
C ALA A 262 -21.31 -4.01 -41.48
N VAL A 263 -20.69 -2.93 -40.99
CA VAL A 263 -19.26 -2.64 -41.22
C VAL A 263 -18.36 -3.65 -40.50
N LEU A 264 -18.70 -4.03 -39.27
CA LEU A 264 -17.97 -5.09 -38.53
C LEU A 264 -18.07 -6.44 -39.25
N GLU A 265 -19.24 -6.79 -39.79
CA GLU A 265 -19.41 -8.01 -40.57
C GLU A 265 -18.64 -7.98 -41.89
N GLN A 266 -18.63 -6.83 -42.57
CA GLN A 266 -17.88 -6.65 -43.79
C GLN A 266 -16.38 -6.81 -43.55
N ALA A 267 -15.86 -6.20 -42.47
CA ALA A 267 -14.47 -6.34 -42.05
C ALA A 267 -14.14 -7.79 -41.69
N THR A 268 -15.02 -8.48 -40.98
CA THR A 268 -14.79 -9.87 -40.57
C THR A 268 -14.89 -10.85 -41.76
N SER A 269 -15.78 -10.58 -42.73
CA SER A 269 -15.86 -11.35 -43.98
C SER A 269 -14.64 -11.12 -44.88
N ALA A 270 -14.14 -9.88 -44.95
CA ALA A 270 -12.91 -9.55 -45.65
C ALA A 270 -11.68 -10.19 -44.97
N LEU A 271 -11.65 -10.21 -43.64
CA LEU A 271 -10.63 -10.89 -42.83
C LEU A 271 -10.61 -12.39 -43.11
N ALA A 272 -11.77 -13.06 -43.12
CA ALA A 272 -11.87 -14.50 -43.41
C ALA A 272 -11.45 -14.89 -44.84
N LYS A 273 -11.52 -13.94 -45.78
CA LYS A 273 -11.07 -14.10 -47.18
C LYS A 273 -9.64 -13.63 -47.44
N GLY A 274 -8.94 -13.10 -46.42
CA GLY A 274 -7.60 -12.55 -46.54
C GLY A 274 -7.51 -11.24 -47.35
N GLN A 275 -8.61 -10.49 -47.45
CA GLN A 275 -8.77 -9.29 -48.27
C GLN A 275 -9.01 -8.02 -47.43
N LEU A 276 -8.58 -8.01 -46.17
CA LEU A 276 -8.81 -6.86 -45.29
C LEU A 276 -7.96 -5.67 -45.72
N THR A 277 -8.60 -4.57 -46.11
CA THR A 277 -7.91 -3.32 -46.43
C THR A 277 -7.66 -2.49 -45.16
N PRO A 278 -6.58 -1.70 -45.10
CA PRO A 278 -6.29 -0.82 -43.95
C PRO A 278 -7.44 0.14 -43.65
N GLU A 279 -8.14 0.63 -44.67
CA GLU A 279 -9.29 1.52 -44.52
C GLU A 279 -10.46 0.80 -43.82
N LEU A 280 -10.72 -0.45 -44.20
CA LEU A 280 -11.80 -1.25 -43.62
C LEU A 280 -11.47 -1.69 -42.18
N LEU A 281 -10.19 -1.96 -41.88
CA LEU A 281 -9.71 -2.21 -40.52
C LEU A 281 -9.90 -0.99 -39.62
N GLN A 282 -9.57 0.21 -40.11
CA GLN A 282 -9.74 1.45 -39.36
C GLN A 282 -11.23 1.77 -39.12
N GLN A 283 -12.08 1.52 -40.11
CA GLN A 283 -13.53 1.63 -39.98
C GLN A 283 -14.07 0.63 -38.95
N ALA A 284 -13.67 -0.65 -39.03
CA ALA A 284 -14.09 -1.67 -38.06
C ALA A 284 -13.69 -1.32 -36.63
N LYS A 285 -12.49 -0.78 -36.43
CA LYS A 285 -12.03 -0.28 -35.12
C LYS A 285 -12.91 0.86 -34.62
N TYR A 286 -13.18 1.86 -35.47
CA TYR A 286 -14.02 2.99 -35.09
C TYR A 286 -15.44 2.54 -34.70
N GLU A 287 -15.98 1.56 -35.42
CA GLU A 287 -17.31 1.02 -35.13
C GLU A 287 -17.34 0.17 -33.85
N ALA A 288 -16.31 -0.65 -33.62
CA ALA A 288 -16.13 -1.38 -32.37
C ALA A 288 -16.03 -0.44 -31.16
N HIS A 289 -15.27 0.65 -31.28
CA HIS A 289 -15.16 1.70 -30.26
C HIS A 289 -16.50 2.41 -30.00
N THR A 290 -17.22 2.76 -31.07
CA THR A 290 -18.53 3.43 -30.98
C THR A 290 -19.58 2.53 -30.33
N LEU A 291 -19.57 1.23 -30.64
CA LEU A 291 -20.43 0.24 -30.00
C LEU A 291 -20.05 -0.01 -28.54
N ALA A 292 -18.76 -0.10 -28.22
CA ALA A 292 -18.28 -0.22 -26.85
C ALA A 292 -18.78 0.94 -25.97
N GLY A 293 -18.72 2.17 -26.47
CA GLY A 293 -19.22 3.36 -25.77
C GLY A 293 -20.75 3.38 -25.66
N SER A 294 -21.45 3.23 -26.78
CA SER A 294 -22.91 3.38 -26.81
C SER A 294 -23.65 2.26 -26.07
N LEU A 295 -23.20 1.01 -26.15
CA LEU A 295 -23.84 -0.12 -25.47
C LEU A 295 -23.72 -0.04 -23.94
N GLY A 296 -22.61 0.52 -23.45
CA GLY A 296 -22.43 0.80 -22.02
C GLY A 296 -23.44 1.83 -21.51
N VAL A 297 -23.71 2.88 -22.29
CA VAL A 297 -24.68 3.93 -21.95
C VAL A 297 -26.11 3.39 -21.83
N PHE A 298 -26.46 2.35 -22.59
CA PHE A 298 -27.79 1.73 -22.56
C PHE A 298 -27.89 0.52 -21.60
N GLY A 299 -26.86 0.25 -20.81
CA GLY A 299 -26.86 -0.82 -19.80
C GLY A 299 -26.63 -2.22 -20.37
N LEU A 300 -26.21 -2.34 -21.63
CA LEU A 300 -25.85 -3.61 -22.25
C LEU A 300 -24.36 -3.91 -22.03
N MET A 301 -24.03 -4.16 -20.76
CA MET A 301 -22.65 -4.32 -20.28
C MET A 301 -21.90 -5.41 -21.02
N ARG A 302 -22.55 -6.56 -21.26
CA ARG A 302 -21.92 -7.67 -21.99
C ARG A 302 -21.63 -7.35 -23.45
N GLY A 303 -22.52 -6.60 -24.11
CA GLY A 303 -22.28 -6.13 -25.48
C GLY A 303 -21.16 -5.08 -25.55
N SER A 304 -21.06 -4.21 -24.54
CA SER A 304 -19.97 -3.24 -24.42
C SER A 304 -18.60 -3.93 -24.24
N GLU A 305 -18.52 -4.98 -23.41
CA GLU A 305 -17.30 -5.79 -23.23
C GLU A 305 -16.86 -6.47 -24.54
N LEU A 306 -17.79 -7.16 -25.22
CA LEU A 306 -17.51 -7.85 -26.48
C LEU A 306 -17.05 -6.89 -27.60
N ALA A 307 -17.59 -5.67 -27.64
CA ALA A 307 -17.17 -4.66 -28.60
C ALA A 307 -15.76 -4.11 -28.30
N ARG A 308 -15.34 -4.03 -27.03
CA ARG A 308 -13.96 -3.63 -26.66
C ARG A 308 -12.94 -4.71 -27.01
N GLU A 309 -13.28 -5.98 -26.76
CA GLU A 309 -12.43 -7.09 -27.16
C GLU A 309 -12.20 -7.08 -28.67
N LEU A 310 -13.24 -6.79 -29.48
CA LEU A 310 -13.11 -6.60 -30.93
C LEU A 310 -12.23 -5.38 -31.30
N GLU A 311 -12.35 -4.26 -30.59
CA GLU A 311 -11.52 -3.07 -30.83
C GLU A 311 -10.03 -3.37 -30.64
N ASP A 312 -9.68 -4.14 -29.61
CA ASP A 312 -8.29 -4.54 -29.32
C ASP A 312 -7.69 -5.45 -30.39
N PHE A 313 -8.52 -6.31 -31.01
CA PHE A 313 -8.09 -7.11 -32.15
C PHE A 313 -7.83 -6.27 -33.40
N PHE A 314 -8.53 -5.14 -33.60
CA PHE A 314 -8.36 -4.28 -34.77
C PHE A 314 -7.25 -3.22 -34.62
N GLN A 315 -6.34 -3.37 -33.65
CA GLN A 315 -5.20 -2.47 -33.50
C GLN A 315 -4.17 -2.64 -34.63
N PRO A 316 -3.64 -1.53 -35.21
CA PRO A 316 -2.84 -1.55 -36.44
C PRO A 316 -1.47 -2.24 -36.33
N TYR A 317 -1.01 -2.57 -35.12
CA TYR A 317 0.30 -3.21 -34.88
C TYR A 317 0.19 -4.70 -34.52
N LYS A 318 -1.03 -5.24 -34.42
CA LYS A 318 -1.25 -6.65 -34.08
C LYS A 318 -1.26 -7.48 -35.37
N GLN A 319 -0.23 -8.32 -35.58
CA GLN A 319 -0.27 -9.32 -36.66
C GLN A 319 -1.30 -10.39 -36.31
N LEU A 320 -2.43 -10.37 -37.00
CA LEU A 320 -3.53 -11.33 -36.79
C LEU A 320 -3.11 -12.72 -37.28
N GLN A 321 -3.08 -13.69 -36.38
CA GLN A 321 -2.87 -15.11 -36.71
C GLN A 321 -4.20 -15.80 -37.05
N ALA A 322 -4.14 -17.00 -37.61
CA ALA A 322 -5.34 -17.76 -37.99
C ALA A 322 -6.31 -18.00 -36.80
N ASP A 323 -5.76 -18.16 -35.59
CA ASP A 323 -6.55 -18.31 -34.36
C ASP A 323 -7.25 -17.00 -33.95
N ASP A 324 -6.62 -15.85 -34.17
CA ASP A 324 -7.22 -14.54 -33.90
C ASP A 324 -8.42 -14.30 -34.83
N VAL A 325 -8.35 -14.73 -36.10
CA VAL A 325 -9.45 -14.62 -37.05
C VAL A 325 -10.68 -15.42 -36.59
N GLN A 326 -10.47 -16.62 -36.04
CA GLN A 326 -11.56 -17.43 -35.48
C GLN A 326 -12.17 -16.80 -34.23
N GLN A 327 -11.35 -16.22 -33.37
CA GLN A 327 -11.82 -15.50 -32.18
C GLN A 327 -12.63 -14.25 -32.54
N ILE A 328 -12.19 -13.47 -33.51
CA ILE A 328 -12.92 -12.29 -34.00
C ILE A 328 -14.29 -12.71 -34.57
N LEU A 329 -14.34 -13.77 -35.38
CA LEU A 329 -15.60 -14.33 -35.90
C LEU A 329 -16.56 -14.73 -34.77
N MET A 330 -16.05 -15.38 -33.73
CA MET A 330 -16.85 -15.79 -32.56
C MET A 330 -17.35 -14.57 -31.77
N LEU A 331 -16.50 -13.57 -31.55
CA LEU A 331 -16.83 -12.36 -30.80
C LEU A 331 -17.90 -11.51 -31.52
N VAL A 332 -17.82 -11.38 -32.85
CA VAL A 332 -18.84 -10.69 -33.65
C VAL A 332 -20.19 -11.42 -33.55
N ASP A 333 -20.20 -12.76 -33.61
CA ASP A 333 -21.46 -13.52 -33.48
C ASP A 333 -22.05 -13.44 -32.07
N LEU A 334 -21.22 -13.53 -31.03
CA LEU A 334 -21.65 -13.33 -29.64
C LEU A 334 -22.21 -11.91 -29.41
N LEU A 335 -21.55 -10.90 -29.98
CA LEU A 335 -22.00 -9.52 -29.91
C LEU A 335 -23.37 -9.36 -30.60
N ARG A 336 -23.57 -9.96 -31.77
CA ARG A 336 -24.87 -10.02 -32.45
C ARG A 336 -25.95 -10.66 -31.59
N GLN A 337 -25.68 -11.81 -30.99
CA GLN A 337 -26.64 -12.55 -30.17
C GLN A 337 -27.03 -11.73 -28.94
N GLU A 338 -26.07 -11.06 -28.30
CA GLU A 338 -26.32 -10.21 -27.13
C GLU A 338 -27.22 -9.01 -27.48
N LEU A 339 -27.09 -8.50 -28.71
CA LEU A 339 -27.82 -7.33 -29.18
C LEU A 339 -29.19 -7.64 -29.77
N GLN A 340 -29.45 -8.92 -30.08
CA GLN A 340 -30.79 -9.42 -30.40
C GLN A 340 -31.64 -9.70 -29.15
N LYS A 341 -31.03 -9.77 -27.96
CA LYS A 341 -31.77 -9.86 -26.70
C LYS A 341 -32.45 -8.52 -26.44
N THR A 342 -33.78 -8.52 -26.35
CA THR A 342 -34.52 -7.33 -25.90
C THR A 342 -34.09 -7.04 -24.46
N PRO A 343 -33.82 -5.79 -24.04
CA PRO A 343 -33.41 -5.51 -22.67
C PRO A 343 -34.52 -5.95 -21.72
N ARG A 344 -34.36 -7.14 -21.13
CA ARG A 344 -35.15 -7.56 -19.97
C ARG A 344 -34.58 -6.78 -18.80
N SER A 345 -35.42 -5.96 -18.17
CA SER A 345 -35.12 -5.33 -16.90
C SER A 345 -34.96 -6.40 -15.83
N GLU A 346 -33.77 -6.99 -15.74
CA GLU A 346 -33.26 -7.56 -14.50
C GLU A 346 -32.68 -6.41 -13.68
N THR A 347 -33.59 -5.54 -13.22
CA THR A 347 -33.36 -4.78 -11.99
C THR A 347 -33.75 -5.68 -10.83
N GLU A 348 -32.85 -6.59 -10.45
CA GLU A 348 -32.73 -6.99 -9.05
C GLU A 348 -31.64 -6.11 -8.44
N GLY A 349 -32.03 -5.36 -7.40
CA GLY A 349 -31.30 -4.19 -6.94
C GLY A 349 -29.90 -4.51 -6.39
N VAL A 350 -28.87 -4.02 -7.08
CA VAL A 350 -27.57 -3.77 -6.47
C VAL A 350 -27.56 -2.31 -6.03
N GLN A 351 -27.58 -2.08 -4.71
CA GLN A 351 -27.44 -0.75 -4.13
C GLN A 351 -26.03 -0.20 -4.45
N ILE A 352 -25.92 0.84 -5.26
CA ILE A 352 -24.65 1.54 -5.62
C ILE A 352 -24.20 2.47 -4.47
N SER A 353 -24.41 2.07 -3.21
CA SER A 353 -24.08 2.87 -2.03
C SER A 353 -22.62 2.73 -1.60
N ASP A 354 -21.91 1.69 -2.08
CA ASP A 354 -20.64 1.22 -1.50
C ASP A 354 -19.45 1.31 -2.49
N SER A 355 -19.61 2.06 -3.59
CA SER A 355 -18.56 2.24 -4.61
C SER A 355 -17.59 3.37 -4.25
N PRO A 356 -16.27 3.19 -4.49
CA PRO A 356 -15.25 4.21 -4.21
C PRO A 356 -15.53 5.54 -4.92
N LEU A 357 -15.49 6.65 -4.19
CA LEU A 357 -15.58 8.00 -4.77
C LEU A 357 -14.18 8.52 -5.12
N ILE A 358 -14.01 8.99 -6.36
CA ILE A 358 -12.79 9.63 -6.86
C ILE A 358 -13.15 11.07 -7.19
N LEU A 359 -12.29 12.02 -6.79
CA LEU A 359 -12.40 13.40 -7.21
C LEU A 359 -11.34 13.72 -8.25
N ILE A 360 -11.74 14.26 -9.39
CA ILE A 360 -10.84 14.81 -10.40
C ILE A 360 -10.81 16.32 -10.23
N VAL A 361 -9.64 16.88 -9.96
CA VAL A 361 -9.38 18.32 -9.88
C VAL A 361 -8.51 18.71 -11.06
N ASP A 362 -9.15 19.07 -12.17
CA ASP A 362 -8.50 19.36 -13.45
C ASP A 362 -9.41 20.32 -14.23
N ASP A 363 -8.82 21.32 -14.90
CA ASP A 363 -9.56 22.28 -15.72
C ASP A 363 -9.93 21.71 -17.10
N ASP A 364 -9.34 20.58 -17.52
CA ASP A 364 -9.72 19.85 -18.72
C ASP A 364 -11.00 19.03 -18.51
N LEU A 365 -12.15 19.68 -18.76
CA LEU A 365 -13.48 19.08 -18.68
C LEU A 365 -13.64 17.86 -19.61
N MET A 366 -12.98 17.85 -20.78
CA MET A 366 -13.10 16.77 -21.76
C MET A 366 -12.37 15.51 -21.29
N LEU A 367 -11.20 15.65 -20.68
CA LEU A 367 -10.51 14.54 -20.02
C LEU A 367 -11.29 14.04 -18.80
N ALA A 368 -11.77 14.94 -17.94
CA ALA A 368 -12.51 14.59 -16.74
C ALA A 368 -13.80 13.80 -17.06
N GLU A 369 -14.55 14.22 -18.09
CA GLU A 369 -15.75 13.51 -18.55
C GLU A 369 -15.45 12.13 -19.14
N ARG A 370 -14.35 11.98 -19.89
CA ARG A 370 -13.91 10.67 -20.40
C ARG A 370 -13.57 9.71 -19.26
N ILE A 371 -12.83 10.17 -18.24
CA ILE A 371 -12.51 9.37 -17.05
C ILE A 371 -13.79 9.01 -16.29
N ARG A 372 -14.74 9.95 -16.14
CA ARG A 372 -16.02 9.71 -15.46
C ARG A 372 -16.87 8.64 -16.12
N ILE A 373 -16.97 8.65 -17.45
CA ILE A 373 -17.72 7.64 -18.21
C ILE A 373 -17.06 6.28 -18.06
N GLU A 374 -15.73 6.21 -18.19
CA GLU A 374 -15.01 4.95 -18.08
C GLU A 374 -15.05 4.37 -16.66
N ALA A 375 -14.99 5.20 -15.63
CA ALA A 375 -15.04 4.80 -14.23
C ALA A 375 -16.31 4.00 -13.84
N ILE A 376 -17.42 4.20 -14.56
CA ILE A 376 -18.66 3.42 -14.38
C ILE A 376 -18.40 1.93 -14.59
N ALA A 377 -17.60 1.56 -15.60
CA ALA A 377 -17.25 0.17 -15.89
C ALA A 377 -16.39 -0.44 -14.77
N TRP A 378 -15.60 0.40 -14.08
CA TRP A 378 -14.75 0.00 -12.95
C TRP A 378 -15.49 0.00 -11.61
N LYS A 379 -16.81 0.26 -11.59
CA LYS A 379 -17.63 0.42 -10.37
C LYS A 379 -17.11 1.52 -9.44
N LEU A 380 -16.55 2.58 -10.03
CA LEU A 380 -16.06 3.76 -9.33
C LEU A 380 -17.03 4.93 -9.52
N ARG A 381 -17.23 5.72 -8.47
CA ARG A 381 -17.94 7.00 -8.53
C ARG A 381 -16.92 8.11 -8.79
N VAL A 382 -17.24 9.05 -9.67
CA VAL A 382 -16.35 10.18 -10.00
C VAL A 382 -17.09 11.49 -9.84
N GLU A 383 -16.50 12.40 -9.07
CA GLU A 383 -16.86 13.82 -9.02
C GLU A 383 -15.76 14.64 -9.68
N VAL A 384 -16.13 15.77 -10.29
CA VAL A 384 -15.21 16.63 -11.05
C VAL A 384 -15.27 18.04 -10.47
N ALA A 385 -14.09 18.60 -10.19
CA ALA A 385 -13.87 19.98 -9.82
C ALA A 385 -12.96 20.63 -10.86
N THR A 386 -13.44 21.70 -11.49
CA THR A 386 -12.71 22.42 -12.55
C THR A 386 -11.74 23.46 -12.01
N ASP A 387 -11.80 23.73 -10.71
CA ASP A 387 -10.95 24.69 -10.01
C ASP A 387 -10.76 24.28 -8.55
N LEU A 388 -9.78 24.91 -7.89
CA LEU A 388 -9.37 24.58 -6.52
C LEU A 388 -10.44 24.92 -5.47
N GLU A 389 -11.27 25.93 -5.70
CA GLU A 389 -12.35 26.34 -4.78
C GLU A 389 -13.48 25.31 -4.78
N VAL A 390 -13.91 24.89 -5.98
CA VAL A 390 -14.87 23.79 -6.16
C VAL A 390 -14.30 22.51 -5.58
N ALA A 391 -13.01 22.24 -5.77
CA ALA A 391 -12.35 21.08 -5.18
C ALA A 391 -12.43 21.13 -3.65
N ARG A 392 -12.03 22.24 -3.00
CA ARG A 392 -12.14 22.41 -1.54
C ARG A 392 -13.57 22.16 -1.05
N LYS A 393 -14.58 22.69 -1.75
CA LYS A 393 -15.99 22.50 -1.41
C LYS A 393 -16.43 21.04 -1.54
N VAL A 394 -16.07 20.37 -2.63
CA VAL A 394 -16.41 18.95 -2.86
C VAL A 394 -15.73 18.08 -1.82
N ILE A 395 -14.44 18.27 -1.56
CA ILE A 395 -13.70 17.49 -0.56
C ILE A 395 -14.28 17.75 0.85
N ALA A 396 -14.78 18.95 1.15
CA ALA A 396 -15.45 19.25 2.42
C ALA A 396 -16.83 18.58 2.56
N GLN A 397 -17.60 18.45 1.46
CA GLN A 397 -18.96 17.90 1.46
C GLN A 397 -19.00 16.38 1.34
N THR A 398 -18.17 15.83 0.45
CA THR A 398 -18.12 14.42 0.07
C THR A 398 -16.66 14.00 -0.06
N PRO A 399 -16.01 13.57 1.04
CA PRO A 399 -14.58 13.27 1.02
C PRO A 399 -14.29 12.11 0.05
N PRO A 400 -13.54 12.34 -1.03
CA PRO A 400 -13.20 11.29 -1.97
C PRO A 400 -12.18 10.32 -1.35
N GLN A 401 -12.17 9.09 -1.85
CA GLN A 401 -11.22 8.05 -1.47
C GLN A 401 -9.89 8.20 -2.23
N VAL A 402 -9.90 8.87 -3.38
CA VAL A 402 -8.71 9.25 -4.16
C VAL A 402 -8.95 10.61 -4.82
N ILE A 403 -7.93 11.47 -4.85
CA ILE A 403 -7.95 12.73 -5.60
C ILE A 403 -6.97 12.60 -6.77
N LEU A 404 -7.41 12.91 -7.98
CA LEU A 404 -6.57 13.14 -9.15
C LEU A 404 -6.41 14.66 -9.31
N LEU A 405 -5.23 15.21 -9.06
CA LEU A 405 -4.98 16.66 -8.97
C LEU A 405 -4.03 17.14 -10.07
N ALA A 406 -4.50 18.05 -10.92
CA ALA A 406 -3.63 18.80 -11.81
C ALA A 406 -2.75 19.79 -11.04
N LEU A 407 -1.54 20.09 -11.52
CA LEU A 407 -0.68 21.12 -10.89
C LEU A 407 -0.87 22.51 -11.47
N ASN A 408 -1.23 22.60 -12.75
CA ASN A 408 -1.36 23.85 -13.46
C ASN A 408 -2.84 24.20 -13.62
N PHE A 409 -3.21 25.39 -13.13
CA PHE A 409 -4.56 25.96 -13.29
C PHE A 409 -4.41 27.38 -13.86
N PRO A 410 -4.38 27.55 -15.19
CA PRO A 410 -4.15 28.85 -15.84
C PRO A 410 -5.17 29.93 -15.48
N SER A 411 -6.33 29.54 -14.95
CA SER A 411 -7.41 30.44 -14.53
C SER A 411 -7.41 30.76 -13.03
N SER A 412 -6.44 30.26 -12.26
CA SER A 412 -6.34 30.39 -10.80
C SER A 412 -5.15 31.26 -10.39
N THR A 413 -5.27 31.97 -9.26
CA THR A 413 -4.16 32.68 -8.61
C THR A 413 -3.27 31.76 -7.77
N GLU A 414 -3.73 30.54 -7.52
CA GLU A 414 -3.07 29.49 -6.75
C GLU A 414 -2.81 28.26 -7.65
N ASP A 415 -1.69 27.58 -7.42
CA ASP A 415 -1.33 26.35 -8.12
C ASP A 415 -1.82 25.09 -7.38
N GLY A 416 -1.79 23.94 -8.05
CA GLY A 416 -2.19 22.68 -7.43
C GLY A 416 -1.30 22.26 -6.26
N LEU A 417 -0.07 22.78 -6.15
CA LEU A 417 0.83 22.52 -5.03
C LEU A 417 0.30 23.13 -3.72
N THR A 418 -0.38 24.27 -3.81
CA THR A 418 -1.03 24.92 -2.66
C THR A 418 -2.12 24.03 -2.08
N LEU A 419 -3.00 23.48 -2.92
CA LEU A 419 -4.03 22.53 -2.48
C LEU A 419 -3.41 21.23 -1.98
N LEU A 420 -2.33 20.74 -2.61
CA LEU A 420 -1.62 19.55 -2.14
C LEU A 420 -1.08 19.73 -0.71
N LYS A 421 -0.49 20.90 -0.40
CA LYS A 421 0.00 21.24 0.94
C LYS A 421 -1.11 21.26 1.99
N GLU A 422 -2.29 21.75 1.63
CA GLU A 422 -3.48 21.73 2.50
C GLU A 422 -3.97 20.29 2.72
N LEU A 423 -4.03 19.49 1.66
CA LEU A 423 -4.45 18.09 1.73
C LEU A 423 -3.46 17.24 2.54
N ALA A 424 -2.18 17.57 2.53
CA ALA A 424 -1.15 16.91 3.33
C ALA A 424 -1.37 17.07 4.85
N GLN A 425 -1.95 18.21 5.24
CA GLN A 425 -2.31 18.53 6.62
C GLN A 425 -3.69 18.00 7.02
N ARG A 426 -4.49 17.53 6.05
CA ARG A 426 -5.84 17.02 6.28
C ARG A 426 -5.82 15.60 6.83
N ILE A 427 -6.74 15.32 7.76
CA ILE A 427 -6.95 14.00 8.38
C ILE A 427 -8.44 13.64 8.27
N PRO A 428 -8.82 12.46 7.75
CA PRO A 428 -7.95 11.39 7.23
C PRO A 428 -7.23 11.80 5.94
N LYS A 429 -6.00 11.29 5.75
CA LYS A 429 -5.22 11.56 4.53
C LYS A 429 -5.93 10.93 3.33
N ILE A 430 -6.25 11.76 2.35
CA ILE A 430 -6.79 11.31 1.07
C ILE A 430 -5.61 11.12 0.12
N PRO A 431 -5.43 9.94 -0.49
CA PRO A 431 -4.36 9.75 -1.45
C PRO A 431 -4.55 10.67 -2.66
N VAL A 432 -3.53 11.48 -2.93
CA VAL A 432 -3.51 12.43 -4.04
C VAL A 432 -2.58 11.91 -5.13
N LEU A 433 -3.14 11.59 -6.30
CA LEU A 433 -2.43 11.33 -7.54
C LEU A 433 -2.28 12.67 -8.25
N VAL A 434 -1.06 13.15 -8.36
CA VAL A 434 -0.75 14.38 -9.07
C VAL A 434 -0.60 14.09 -10.56
N PHE A 435 -1.24 14.89 -11.41
CA PHE A 435 -1.21 14.74 -12.86
C PHE A 435 -0.71 16.03 -13.54
N SER A 436 0.47 16.00 -14.14
CA SER A 436 1.11 17.21 -14.69
C SER A 436 1.62 17.01 -16.11
N GLU A 437 1.67 18.09 -16.90
CA GLU A 437 2.31 18.13 -18.23
C GLU A 437 3.84 18.15 -18.13
N GLU A 438 4.38 18.77 -17.07
CA GLU A 438 5.82 18.89 -16.84
C GLU A 438 6.34 17.79 -15.91
N GLY A 439 7.21 16.92 -16.43
CA GLY A 439 7.79 15.79 -15.71
C GLY A 439 9.09 16.08 -14.93
N SER A 440 9.40 17.33 -14.58
CA SER A 440 10.69 17.70 -14.00
C SER A 440 10.92 17.06 -12.61
N LEU A 441 12.18 16.72 -12.31
CA LEU A 441 12.59 16.16 -11.01
C LEU A 441 12.26 17.11 -9.84
N ALA A 442 12.38 18.42 -10.06
CA ALA A 442 12.08 19.45 -9.08
C ALA A 442 10.60 19.41 -8.66
N ASN A 443 9.69 19.35 -9.64
CA ASN A 443 8.25 19.29 -9.38
C ASN A 443 7.86 17.98 -8.67
N ARG A 444 8.47 16.86 -9.05
CA ARG A 444 8.24 15.56 -8.38
C ARG A 444 8.73 15.55 -6.94
N LEU A 445 9.89 16.15 -6.67
CA LEU A 445 10.44 16.29 -5.32
C LEU A 445 9.55 17.18 -4.44
N GLU A 446 9.05 18.28 -5.00
CA GLU A 446 8.14 19.19 -4.30
C GLU A 446 6.80 18.52 -3.97
N VAL A 447 6.21 17.79 -4.93
CA VAL A 447 5.01 16.97 -4.72
C VAL A 447 5.23 15.92 -3.62
N ALA A 448 6.38 15.24 -3.60
CA ALA A 448 6.71 14.25 -2.57
C ALA A 448 6.88 14.90 -1.19
N ARG A 449 7.56 16.06 -1.10
CA ARG A 449 7.70 16.85 0.15
C ARG A 449 6.34 17.27 0.71
N LEU A 450 5.38 17.54 -0.16
CA LEU A 450 4.02 17.94 0.18
C LEU A 450 3.06 16.75 0.33
N GLY A 451 3.56 15.50 0.40
CA GLY A 451 2.72 14.33 0.71
C GLY A 451 1.87 13.80 -0.45
N GLY A 452 2.19 14.15 -1.70
CA GLY A 452 1.63 13.51 -2.88
C GLY A 452 1.93 12.02 -2.90
N CYS A 453 0.92 11.21 -3.23
CA CYS A 453 1.00 9.76 -3.14
C CYS A 453 1.57 9.12 -4.40
N ILE A 454 1.33 9.74 -5.58
CA ILE A 454 1.73 9.26 -6.90
C ILE A 454 1.84 10.45 -7.85
N PHE A 455 2.82 10.45 -8.77
CA PHE A 455 2.93 11.42 -9.86
C PHE A 455 2.69 10.75 -11.23
N LEU A 456 1.83 11.35 -12.06
CA LEU A 456 1.47 10.92 -13.42
C LEU A 456 1.82 12.03 -14.41
N GLN A 457 2.29 11.66 -15.61
CA GLN A 457 2.65 12.60 -16.68
C GLN A 457 1.60 12.60 -17.79
N LYS A 458 1.02 13.77 -18.13
CA LYS A 458 0.13 13.96 -19.28
C LYS A 458 0.93 13.81 -20.61
N PRO A 459 0.36 13.20 -21.67
CA PRO A 459 -0.97 12.60 -21.75
C PRO A 459 -1.01 11.13 -21.29
N GLN A 460 -2.11 10.72 -20.65
CA GLN A 460 -2.41 9.31 -20.33
C GLN A 460 -3.83 8.97 -20.79
N SER A 461 -4.05 7.72 -21.20
CA SER A 461 -5.41 7.21 -21.46
C SER A 461 -6.22 7.12 -20.16
N SER A 462 -7.53 7.35 -20.23
CA SER A 462 -8.46 7.20 -19.11
C SER A 462 -8.37 5.81 -18.44
N TYR A 463 -8.19 4.72 -19.22
CA TYR A 463 -7.90 3.37 -18.70
C TYR A 463 -6.68 3.29 -17.80
N ASN A 464 -5.51 3.77 -18.25
CA ASN A 464 -4.27 3.77 -17.46
C ASN A 464 -4.41 4.60 -16.18
N ILE A 465 -5.10 5.74 -16.24
CA ILE A 465 -5.40 6.57 -15.07
C ILE A 465 -6.24 5.76 -14.07
N LEU A 466 -7.34 5.13 -14.53
CA LEU A 466 -8.22 4.33 -13.67
C LEU A 466 -7.55 3.05 -13.16
N LYS A 467 -6.63 2.45 -13.92
CA LYS A 467 -5.79 1.33 -13.47
C LYS A 467 -4.88 1.75 -12.31
N VAL A 468 -4.25 2.92 -12.38
CA VAL A 468 -3.43 3.45 -11.27
C VAL A 468 -4.32 3.80 -10.07
N VAL A 469 -5.46 4.45 -10.29
CA VAL A 469 -6.43 4.77 -9.23
C VAL A 469 -6.95 3.50 -8.55
N THR A 470 -7.27 2.45 -9.30
CA THR A 470 -7.69 1.17 -8.71
C THR A 470 -6.57 0.42 -8.03
N LYS A 471 -5.31 0.56 -8.46
CA LYS A 471 -4.14 0.05 -7.71
C LYS A 471 -3.94 0.76 -6.36
N VAL A 472 -4.25 2.05 -6.29
CA VAL A 472 -4.26 2.81 -5.03
C VAL A 472 -5.39 2.36 -4.12
N LEU A 473 -6.59 2.17 -4.69
CA LEU A 473 -7.78 1.73 -3.96
C LEU A 473 -7.70 0.27 -3.49
N ASN A 474 -7.12 -0.61 -4.32
CA ASN A 474 -6.98 -2.04 -4.06
C ASN A 474 -5.52 -2.37 -3.74
N THR A 475 -5.15 -2.30 -2.47
CA THR A 475 -3.81 -2.71 -2.03
C THR A 475 -3.70 -4.25 -1.96
N THR A 476 -3.61 -4.92 -3.10
CA THR A 476 -3.06 -6.28 -3.24
C THR A 476 -2.58 -6.51 -4.67
N GLN A 477 -1.37 -7.07 -4.78
CA GLN A 477 -0.70 -7.67 -5.95
C GLN A 477 -0.32 -6.72 -7.11
N ASP A 478 1.00 -6.51 -7.26
CA ASP A 478 1.74 -6.69 -8.52
C ASP A 478 3.19 -6.18 -8.38
N ALA A 479 4.16 -7.08 -8.50
CA ALA A 479 5.50 -6.78 -9.02
C ALA A 479 6.16 -8.07 -9.53
N ALA A 480 6.51 -8.04 -10.82
CA ALA A 480 7.08 -9.13 -11.60
C ALA A 480 8.52 -9.48 -11.19
N SER A 481 8.87 -10.75 -11.41
CA SER A 481 10.10 -11.44 -11.04
C SER A 481 11.37 -10.96 -11.76
N GLY A 482 12.41 -10.63 -10.98
CA GLY A 482 13.82 -10.56 -11.37
C GLY A 482 14.75 -10.64 -10.15
N ASN A 483 16.06 -10.81 -10.36
CA ASN A 483 17.11 -10.60 -9.35
C ASN A 483 17.88 -9.33 -9.70
N ARG A 484 17.20 -8.21 -9.93
CA ARG A 484 17.83 -6.97 -10.35
C ARG A 484 18.07 -6.08 -9.14
N VAL A 485 19.28 -5.57 -8.99
CA VAL A 485 19.64 -4.61 -7.95
C VAL A 485 20.09 -3.34 -8.65
N MET A 486 19.63 -2.19 -8.17
CA MET A 486 20.20 -0.91 -8.55
C MET A 486 20.98 -0.34 -7.37
N ALA A 487 22.26 -0.07 -7.60
CA ALA A 487 23.16 0.51 -6.62
C ALA A 487 23.52 1.95 -7.03
N VAL A 488 23.35 2.88 -6.11
CA VAL A 488 23.59 4.32 -6.32
C VAL A 488 24.65 4.77 -5.34
N ASP A 489 25.82 5.13 -5.85
CA ASP A 489 26.98 5.56 -5.05
C ASP A 489 27.90 6.42 -5.93
N LYS A 490 28.49 7.47 -5.39
CA LYS A 490 29.40 8.32 -6.18
C LYS A 490 30.76 7.66 -6.40
N ASP A 491 31.11 6.68 -5.59
CA ASP A 491 32.36 5.94 -5.71
C ASP A 491 32.21 4.82 -6.75
N GLU A 492 32.77 5.06 -7.94
CA GLU A 492 32.77 4.09 -9.05
C GLU A 492 33.53 2.80 -8.71
N ALA A 493 34.53 2.87 -7.82
CA ALA A 493 35.23 1.68 -7.35
C ALA A 493 34.34 0.86 -6.41
N ALA A 494 33.59 1.51 -5.51
CA ALA A 494 32.61 0.84 -4.65
C ALA A 494 31.48 0.18 -5.47
N LEU A 495 30.97 0.87 -6.50
CA LEU A 495 29.99 0.32 -7.44
C LEU A 495 30.52 -0.90 -8.20
N SER A 496 31.74 -0.79 -8.72
CA SER A 496 32.40 -1.89 -9.45
C SER A 496 32.64 -3.10 -8.54
N HIS A 497 33.03 -2.85 -7.29
CA HIS A 497 33.20 -3.89 -6.28
C HIS A 497 31.87 -4.60 -5.97
N LEU A 498 30.81 -3.83 -5.68
CA LEU A 498 29.48 -4.37 -5.39
C LEU A 498 28.92 -5.18 -6.58
N LYS A 499 29.17 -4.71 -7.81
CA LYS A 499 28.82 -5.45 -9.03
C LYS A 499 29.56 -6.78 -9.14
N ASN A 500 30.88 -6.79 -8.95
CA ASN A 500 31.70 -8.00 -8.99
C ASN A 500 31.32 -9.00 -7.89
N LEU A 501 30.85 -8.52 -6.74
CA LEU A 501 30.41 -9.36 -5.63
C LEU A 501 29.08 -10.06 -5.90
N LEU A 502 28.09 -9.33 -6.42
CA LEU A 502 26.72 -9.84 -6.57
C LEU A 502 26.47 -10.56 -7.92
N GLN A 503 27.18 -10.18 -8.99
CA GLN A 503 26.96 -10.74 -10.33
C GLN A 503 27.23 -12.26 -10.43
N PRO A 504 28.27 -12.84 -9.79
CA PRO A 504 28.48 -14.29 -9.74
C PRO A 504 27.33 -15.06 -9.07
N LEU A 505 26.51 -14.39 -8.25
CA LEU A 505 25.41 -14.98 -7.49
C LEU A 505 24.08 -14.93 -8.27
N GLY A 506 24.12 -14.56 -9.55
CA GLY A 506 22.93 -14.45 -10.40
C GLY A 506 22.06 -13.23 -10.09
N VAL A 507 22.69 -12.15 -9.60
CA VAL A 507 22.07 -10.83 -9.40
C VAL A 507 22.51 -9.90 -10.52
N GLU A 508 21.57 -9.33 -11.26
CA GLU A 508 21.85 -8.28 -12.24
C GLU A 508 22.00 -6.95 -11.52
N VAL A 509 23.21 -6.40 -11.51
CA VAL A 509 23.49 -5.11 -10.85
C VAL A 509 23.56 -3.99 -11.88
N THR A 510 22.66 -3.02 -11.75
CA THR A 510 22.73 -1.72 -12.43
C THR A 510 23.38 -0.72 -11.50
N THR A 511 24.50 -0.14 -11.91
CA THR A 511 25.26 0.83 -11.11
C THR A 511 25.00 2.24 -11.61
N LEU A 512 24.79 3.18 -10.71
CA LEU A 512 24.59 4.59 -11.04
C LEU A 512 25.49 5.48 -10.17
N ASN A 513 26.37 6.24 -10.82
CA ASN A 513 27.27 7.18 -10.17
C ASN A 513 26.74 8.62 -10.12
N ASP A 514 25.83 8.97 -11.03
CA ASP A 514 25.18 10.28 -11.11
C ASP A 514 23.75 10.23 -10.53
N PRO A 515 23.50 10.81 -9.34
CA PRO A 515 22.17 10.83 -8.72
C PRO A 515 21.11 11.56 -9.56
N HIS A 516 21.51 12.46 -10.47
CA HIS A 516 20.56 13.18 -11.32
C HIS A 516 19.86 12.27 -12.33
N GLN A 517 20.48 11.16 -12.70
CA GLN A 517 19.92 10.14 -13.61
C GLN A 517 19.14 9.04 -12.87
N PHE A 518 18.98 9.17 -11.55
CA PHE A 518 18.36 8.15 -10.71
C PHE A 518 17.04 7.62 -11.26
N TRP A 519 16.12 8.50 -11.63
CA TRP A 519 14.79 8.08 -12.09
C TRP A 519 14.81 7.44 -13.46
N GLU A 520 15.59 7.97 -14.39
CA GLU A 520 15.72 7.41 -15.73
C GLU A 520 16.25 5.98 -15.65
N VAL A 521 17.31 5.79 -14.86
CA VAL A 521 17.91 4.47 -14.64
C VAL A 521 17.00 3.55 -13.84
N LEU A 522 16.29 4.04 -12.81
CA LEU A 522 15.34 3.23 -12.04
C LEU A 522 14.19 2.71 -12.91
N MET A 523 13.62 3.58 -13.76
CA MET A 523 12.54 3.21 -14.68
C MET A 523 13.00 2.25 -15.78
N ALA A 524 14.22 2.43 -16.28
CA ALA A 524 14.81 1.59 -17.32
C ALA A 524 15.24 0.21 -16.79
N SER A 525 15.93 0.18 -15.64
CA SER A 525 16.50 -1.04 -15.06
C SER A 525 15.49 -1.90 -14.31
N ARG A 526 14.41 -1.29 -13.82
CA ARG A 526 13.36 -1.93 -13.02
C ARG A 526 13.89 -2.87 -11.94
N PRO A 527 14.63 -2.36 -10.96
CA PRO A 527 15.27 -3.18 -9.94
C PRO A 527 14.26 -3.77 -8.97
N ASP A 528 14.61 -4.90 -8.38
CA ASP A 528 13.87 -5.60 -7.34
C ASP A 528 14.34 -5.20 -5.93
N LEU A 529 15.46 -4.45 -5.82
CA LEU A 529 16.03 -3.88 -4.60
C LEU A 529 16.91 -2.66 -4.92
N LEU A 530 16.87 -1.65 -4.06
CA LEU A 530 17.75 -0.47 -4.13
C LEU A 530 18.81 -0.50 -3.03
N ILE A 531 20.05 -0.20 -3.43
CA ILE A 531 21.16 0.10 -2.52
C ILE A 531 21.54 1.55 -2.73
N LEU A 532 21.42 2.38 -1.70
CA LEU A 532 21.65 3.82 -1.76
C LEU A 532 22.79 4.20 -0.83
N ASP A 533 23.78 4.92 -1.35
CA ASP A 533 24.76 5.60 -0.52
C ASP A 533 24.11 6.74 0.25
N VAL A 534 24.47 6.89 1.53
CA VAL A 534 23.98 7.97 2.37
C VAL A 534 24.68 9.28 2.00
N GLU A 535 25.94 9.24 1.56
CA GLU A 535 26.75 10.43 1.26
C GLU A 535 26.75 10.81 -0.23
N MET A 536 25.70 11.50 -0.68
CA MET A 536 25.64 12.08 -2.02
C MET A 536 25.68 13.62 -1.98
N PRO A 537 26.81 14.28 -2.30
CA PRO A 537 26.85 15.75 -2.39
C PRO A 537 25.81 16.30 -3.39
N GLY A 538 24.93 17.19 -2.94
CA GLY A 538 23.91 17.83 -3.80
C GLY A 538 22.55 17.12 -3.90
N LEU A 539 22.40 15.92 -3.32
CA LEU A 539 21.11 15.23 -3.24
C LEU A 539 21.01 14.46 -1.92
N ASN A 540 20.03 14.75 -1.07
CA ASN A 540 19.89 14.09 0.22
C ASN A 540 19.34 12.66 0.01
N SER A 541 20.13 11.63 0.34
CA SER A 541 19.78 10.21 0.23
C SER A 541 18.51 9.84 1.01
N LEU A 542 18.24 10.52 2.14
CA LEU A 542 16.99 10.41 2.88
C LEU A 542 15.81 10.96 2.07
N GLU A 543 15.97 12.08 1.38
CA GLU A 543 14.93 12.64 0.51
C GLU A 543 14.67 11.71 -0.69
N LEU A 544 15.72 11.12 -1.27
CA LEU A 544 15.57 10.15 -2.35
C LEU A 544 14.75 8.93 -1.91
N CYS A 545 15.02 8.41 -0.72
CA CYS A 545 14.22 7.35 -0.10
C CYS A 545 12.74 7.78 0.04
N GLN A 546 12.46 8.99 0.51
CA GLN A 546 11.09 9.52 0.60
C GLN A 546 10.41 9.56 -0.77
N VAL A 547 11.09 10.06 -1.80
CA VAL A 547 10.51 10.14 -3.15
C VAL A 547 10.21 8.75 -3.71
N VAL A 548 11.09 7.77 -3.50
CA VAL A 548 10.83 6.36 -3.88
C VAL A 548 9.64 5.79 -3.12
N ARG A 549 9.50 6.10 -1.82
CA ARG A 549 8.35 5.69 -1.00
C ARG A 549 7.04 6.38 -1.42
N CYS A 550 7.12 7.53 -2.09
CA CYS A 550 5.99 8.26 -2.68
C CYS A 550 5.70 7.89 -4.15
N ASP A 551 6.38 6.88 -4.73
CA ASP A 551 6.14 6.45 -6.10
C ASP A 551 5.22 5.21 -6.16
N PRO A 552 4.16 5.19 -7.01
CA PRO A 552 3.21 4.06 -7.12
C PRO A 552 3.82 2.72 -7.49
N THR A 553 4.92 2.77 -8.20
CA THR A 553 5.59 1.61 -8.77
C THR A 553 6.63 1.11 -7.79
N TRP A 554 7.34 2.03 -7.12
CA TRP A 554 8.52 1.73 -6.33
C TRP A 554 8.32 1.80 -4.81
N TYR A 555 7.17 2.22 -4.29
CA TYR A 555 6.99 2.40 -2.82
C TYR A 555 7.31 1.16 -1.97
N ARG A 556 7.21 -0.05 -2.54
CA ARG A 556 7.52 -1.33 -1.89
C ARG A 556 8.90 -1.89 -2.17
N ILE A 557 9.69 -1.25 -3.04
CA ILE A 557 11.03 -1.76 -3.34
C ILE A 557 11.86 -1.80 -2.05
N PRO A 558 12.50 -2.92 -1.70
CA PRO A 558 13.41 -2.94 -0.56
C PRO A 558 14.52 -1.90 -0.75
N ILE A 559 14.75 -1.04 0.24
CA ILE A 559 15.81 -0.02 0.21
C ILE A 559 16.82 -0.33 1.32
N ILE A 560 18.07 -0.53 0.91
CA ILE A 560 19.23 -0.68 1.80
C ILE A 560 20.04 0.60 1.73
N PHE A 561 20.36 1.19 2.88
CA PHE A 561 21.37 2.24 2.96
C PHE A 561 22.75 1.62 3.15
N TRP A 562 23.71 2.04 2.34
CA TRP A 562 25.09 1.56 2.38
C TRP A 562 26.02 2.75 2.68
N SER A 563 26.48 2.87 3.92
CA SER A 563 27.08 4.11 4.43
C SER A 563 28.40 3.88 5.17
N ALA A 564 29.33 4.83 5.08
CA ALA A 564 30.52 4.84 5.95
C ALA A 564 30.23 5.37 7.36
N ARG A 565 29.07 6.00 7.60
CA ARG A 565 28.67 6.56 8.90
C ARG A 565 27.93 5.53 9.75
N THR A 566 28.32 5.43 11.01
CA THR A 566 27.75 4.50 11.99
C THR A 566 27.13 5.22 13.20
N GLN A 567 26.88 6.53 13.10
CA GLN A 567 26.31 7.32 14.20
C GLN A 567 24.81 7.04 14.41
N GLU A 568 24.41 6.84 15.67
CA GLU A 568 23.04 6.48 16.10
C GLU A 568 21.96 7.43 15.53
N SER A 569 22.21 8.75 15.60
CA SER A 569 21.23 9.74 15.14
C SER A 569 20.94 9.70 13.63
N GLU A 570 21.84 9.13 12.82
CA GLU A 570 21.63 8.97 11.38
C GLU A 570 20.92 7.67 11.04
N ILE A 571 21.24 6.60 11.75
CA ILE A 571 20.58 5.29 11.62
C ILE A 571 19.09 5.43 11.99
N ASP A 572 18.78 6.12 13.09
CA ASP A 572 17.41 6.38 13.51
C ASP A 572 16.63 7.20 12.46
N LYS A 573 17.27 8.23 11.88
CA LYS A 573 16.66 9.03 10.80
C LYS A 573 16.42 8.19 9.55
N ALA A 574 17.34 7.33 9.17
CA ALA A 574 17.18 6.43 8.02
C ALA A 574 15.97 5.50 8.19
N PHE A 575 15.83 4.85 9.35
CA PHE A 575 14.69 3.97 9.62
C PHE A 575 13.36 4.73 9.81
N ALA A 576 13.40 5.96 10.31
CA ALA A 576 12.23 6.84 10.40
C ALA A 576 11.67 7.19 9.02
N VAL A 577 12.54 7.28 8.00
CA VAL A 577 12.19 7.63 6.62
C VAL A 577 11.75 6.41 5.78
N GLY A 578 11.85 5.19 6.33
CA GLY A 578 11.33 3.98 5.69
C GLY A 578 12.38 3.14 4.96
N VAL A 579 13.65 3.26 5.34
CA VAL A 579 14.72 2.34 4.94
C VAL A 579 14.49 0.95 5.56
N ASP A 580 14.77 -0.11 4.81
CA ASP A 580 14.53 -1.51 5.24
C ASP A 580 15.74 -2.15 5.93
N ASP A 581 16.94 -1.65 5.65
CA ASP A 581 18.21 -2.12 6.20
C ASP A 581 19.28 -1.02 6.12
N TYR A 582 20.21 -1.02 7.07
CA TYR A 582 21.33 -0.08 7.11
C TYR A 582 22.62 -0.88 7.27
N ILE A 583 23.52 -0.76 6.29
CA ILE A 583 24.76 -1.54 6.18
C ILE A 583 25.96 -0.60 6.14
N SER A 584 26.99 -0.90 6.94
CA SER A 584 28.25 -0.16 6.88
C SER A 584 29.04 -0.49 5.61
N LYS A 585 29.67 0.51 4.97
CA LYS A 585 30.66 0.29 3.89
C LYS A 585 31.90 -0.48 4.36
N SER A 586 32.15 -0.49 5.67
CA SER A 586 33.25 -1.27 6.28
C SER A 586 32.87 -2.72 6.62
N VAL A 587 31.68 -3.18 6.22
CA VAL A 587 31.23 -4.54 6.52
C VAL A 587 31.91 -5.56 5.60
N GLU A 588 32.07 -6.80 6.06
CA GLU A 588 32.62 -7.87 5.23
C GLU A 588 31.68 -8.24 4.06
N GLU A 589 32.29 -8.60 2.93
CA GLU A 589 31.61 -8.96 1.69
C GLU A 589 30.52 -10.04 1.87
N ALA A 590 30.80 -11.05 2.70
CA ALA A 590 29.88 -12.14 2.99
C ALA A 590 28.60 -11.65 3.70
N GLU A 591 28.72 -10.68 4.61
CA GLU A 591 27.57 -10.11 5.31
C GLU A 591 26.72 -9.26 4.37
N LEU A 592 27.35 -8.37 3.57
CA LEU A 592 26.66 -7.54 2.58
C LEU A 592 25.84 -8.41 1.63
N THR A 593 26.48 -9.46 1.10
CA THR A 593 25.86 -10.41 0.17
C THR A 593 24.65 -11.11 0.77
N THR A 594 24.79 -11.62 2.00
CA THR A 594 23.73 -12.35 2.70
C THR A 594 22.51 -11.45 2.95
N ARG A 595 22.74 -10.22 3.40
CA ARG A 595 21.67 -9.24 3.62
C ARG A 595 20.94 -8.91 2.31
N VAL A 596 21.67 -8.64 1.23
CA VAL A 596 21.07 -8.31 -0.09
C VAL A 596 20.22 -9.48 -0.62
N LEU A 597 20.79 -10.70 -0.68
CA LEU A 597 20.08 -11.88 -1.19
C LEU A 597 18.83 -12.22 -0.38
N ARG A 598 18.86 -12.01 0.93
CA ARG A 598 17.71 -12.25 1.80
C ARG A 598 16.58 -11.26 1.57
N ARG A 599 16.92 -9.99 1.32
CA ARG A 599 15.93 -8.96 0.99
C ARG A 599 15.28 -9.26 -0.37
N LEU A 600 16.05 -9.69 -1.36
CA LEU A 600 15.55 -10.14 -2.67
C LEU A 600 14.65 -11.39 -2.56
N SER A 601 15.03 -12.40 -1.78
CA SER A 601 14.30 -13.66 -1.66
C SER A 601 13.00 -13.57 -0.84
N ARG A 602 12.81 -12.55 -0.02
CA ARG A 602 11.54 -12.30 0.69
C ARG A 602 10.48 -11.61 -0.17
N THR A 603 10.90 -10.78 -1.12
CA THR A 603 10.01 -10.28 -2.18
C THR A 603 9.35 -11.45 -2.94
N ARG A 604 10.03 -12.61 -3.04
CA ARG A 604 9.49 -13.85 -3.63
C ARG A 604 8.52 -14.63 -2.73
N LYS A 605 8.74 -14.70 -1.41
CA LYS A 605 7.91 -15.53 -0.51
C LYS A 605 6.56 -14.92 -0.13
N GLN A 606 6.34 -13.63 -0.35
CA GLN A 606 5.03 -12.98 -0.24
C GLN A 606 4.15 -13.19 -1.50
N GLN A 607 4.60 -14.01 -2.46
CA GLN A 607 3.93 -14.29 -3.74
C GLN A 607 3.25 -15.67 -3.81
N VAL A 608 3.33 -16.50 -2.74
CA VAL A 608 2.68 -17.83 -2.67
C VAL A 608 1.52 -17.81 -1.69
#